data_AF-A0A7S2DNZ3-F1
#
_entry.id   AF-A0A7S2DNZ3-F1
#
_cell.length_a   1.000
_cell.length_b   1.000
_cell.length_c   1.000
_cell.angle_alpha   90.00
_cell.angle_beta   90.00
_cell.angle_gamma   90.00
#
_symmetry.space_group_name_H-M   'P 1'
#
loop_
_entity.id
_entity.type
_entity.pdbx_description
1 polymer ?
#
loop_
_entity_poly.entity_id
_entity_poly.type
_entity_poly.pdbx_seq_one_letter_code
_entity_poly.pdbx_strand_id
1 'polypeptide(L)'
;PEANAPTSASAYVIRNRAGIEAHILATGASIQRLLIPDRDGKLSDVVLGFDDEARYSDGSSPYFGAIAGRVANRIADATFELDGRTHRLSVNEGGMPGSLHGGKKGTRFKPIS
;
A
#
# COMPACT_ATOMS: atom_id res chain seq x y z
N PRO A 1 29.62 -1.86 -3.44
CA PRO A 1 28.38 -2.39 -2.80
C PRO A 1 27.28 -2.42 -3.85
N GLU A 2 27.11 -3.59 -4.46
CA GLU A 2 26.26 -3.83 -5.62
C GLU A 2 24.81 -3.48 -5.36
N ALA A 3 24.25 -2.71 -6.29
CA ALA A 3 22.83 -2.49 -6.43
C ALA A 3 22.18 -3.82 -6.85
N ASN A 4 21.53 -4.49 -5.91
CA ASN A 4 20.55 -5.52 -6.24
C ASN A 4 19.36 -4.80 -6.92
N ALA A 5 19.30 -4.88 -8.25
CA ALA A 5 18.11 -4.49 -9.00
C ALA A 5 17.02 -5.55 -8.75
N PRO A 6 15.84 -5.19 -8.20
CA PRO A 6 14.76 -6.15 -8.06
C PRO A 6 14.07 -6.38 -9.42
N THR A 7 13.93 -7.65 -9.76
CA THR A 7 13.26 -8.17 -10.96
C THR A 7 11.76 -8.32 -10.70
N SER A 8 10.96 -7.61 -11.52
CA SER A 8 9.56 -7.86 -11.92
C SER A 8 8.42 -7.73 -10.90
N ALA A 9 8.10 -6.51 -10.48
CA ALA A 9 6.98 -5.73 -11.00
C ALA A 9 7.43 -4.26 -11.16
N SER A 10 6.91 -3.53 -12.16
CA SER A 10 7.44 -2.21 -12.55
C SER A 10 7.11 -1.15 -11.50
N ALA A 11 8.09 -0.72 -10.71
CA ALA A 11 7.97 0.50 -9.92
C ALA A 11 8.01 1.73 -10.83
N TYR A 12 7.11 2.68 -10.59
CA TYR A 12 7.15 4.01 -11.19
C TYR A 12 8.02 4.91 -10.33
N VAL A 13 9.08 5.47 -10.92
CA VAL A 13 9.95 6.43 -10.25
C VAL A 13 9.60 7.83 -10.72
N ILE A 14 9.12 8.67 -9.79
CA ILE A 14 8.71 10.05 -10.06
C ILE A 14 9.71 10.97 -9.37
N ARG A 15 10.28 11.92 -10.13
CA ARG A 15 11.24 12.90 -9.63
C ARG A 15 10.75 14.32 -9.91
N ASN A 16 10.99 15.24 -8.99
CA ASN A 16 10.72 16.65 -9.20
C ASN A 16 11.99 17.51 -9.23
N ARG A 17 11.86 18.78 -9.64
CA ARG A 17 12.97 19.74 -9.70
C ARG A 17 13.62 20.07 -8.35
N ALA A 18 12.97 19.74 -7.24
CA ALA A 18 13.48 19.95 -5.90
C ALA A 18 14.31 18.76 -5.39
N GLY A 19 14.53 17.73 -6.22
CA GLY A 19 15.30 16.54 -5.85
C GLY A 19 14.51 15.48 -5.07
N ILE A 20 13.19 15.63 -4.94
CA ILE A 20 12.33 14.61 -4.32
C ILE A 20 12.13 13.46 -5.31
N GLU A 21 12.23 12.23 -4.83
CA GLU A 21 12.05 11.01 -5.61
C GLU A 21 11.10 10.03 -4.90
N ALA A 22 10.03 9.64 -5.58
CA ALA A 22 9.07 8.65 -5.08
C ALA A 22 9.15 7.37 -5.92
N HIS A 23 9.16 6.21 -5.25
CA HIS A 23 9.10 4.89 -5.87
C HIS A 23 7.74 4.28 -5.56
N ILE A 24 6.94 4.06 -6.60
CA ILE A 24 5.56 3.58 -6.47
C ILE A 24 5.45 2.21 -7.11
N LEU A 25 5.13 1.19 -6.33
CA LEU A 25 4.94 -0.17 -6.82
C LEU A 25 3.68 -0.25 -7.68
N ALA A 26 3.74 -1.06 -8.75
CA ALA A 26 2.54 -1.41 -9.50
C ALA A 26 1.49 -2.06 -8.61
N THR A 27 1.90 -2.82 -7.59
CA THR A 27 0.98 -3.45 -6.63
C THR A 27 0.47 -2.46 -5.59
N GLY A 28 -0.85 -2.30 -5.54
CA GLY A 28 -1.55 -1.45 -4.57
C GLY A 28 -1.31 0.05 -4.75
N ALA A 29 -0.63 0.44 -5.83
CA ALA A 29 -0.03 1.76 -6.01
C ALA A 29 0.76 2.20 -4.77
N SER A 30 1.51 1.26 -4.17
CA SER A 30 2.12 1.47 -2.86
C SER A 30 3.36 2.34 -2.97
N ILE A 31 3.47 3.38 -2.13
CA ILE A 31 4.72 4.13 -1.97
C ILE A 31 5.72 3.23 -1.24
N GLN A 32 6.73 2.73 -1.95
CA GLN A 32 7.79 1.92 -1.36
C GLN A 32 8.87 2.81 -0.74
N ARG A 33 9.24 3.89 -1.44
CA ARG A 33 10.29 4.83 -1.03
C ARG A 33 9.87 6.26 -1.31
N LEU A 34 10.26 7.16 -0.42
CA LEU A 34 10.11 8.59 -0.62
C LEU A 34 11.40 9.26 -0.16
N LEU A 35 12.25 9.58 -1.14
CA LEU A 35 13.55 10.19 -0.92
C LEU A 35 13.39 11.71 -0.91
N ILE A 36 13.73 12.32 0.22
CA ILE A 36 13.66 13.76 0.43
C ILE A 36 15.08 14.28 0.72
N PRO A 37 15.54 15.35 0.05
CA PRO A 37 16.80 15.98 0.41
C PRO A 37 16.67 16.69 1.76
N ASP A 38 17.65 16.48 2.63
CA ASP A 38 17.79 17.25 3.87
C ASP A 38 18.36 18.64 3.62
N ARG A 39 18.72 19.36 4.70
CA ARG A 39 19.28 20.72 4.63
C ARG A 39 20.61 20.81 3.86
N ASP A 40 21.33 19.71 3.76
CA ASP A 40 22.63 19.61 3.08
C ASP A 40 22.47 18.99 1.67
N GLY A 41 21.22 18.77 1.23
CA GLY A 41 20.88 18.17 -0.06
C GLY A 41 21.02 16.65 -0.09
N LYS A 42 21.28 15.99 1.05
CA LYS A 42 21.44 14.54 1.12
C LYS A 42 20.06 13.86 1.17
N LEU A 43 19.85 12.91 0.26
CA LEU A 43 18.60 12.15 0.19
C LEU A 43 18.47 11.17 1.34
N SER A 44 17.31 11.19 2.00
CA SER A 44 16.91 10.22 3.02
C SER A 44 15.53 9.65 2.69
N ASP A 45 15.36 8.35 2.90
CA ASP A 45 14.04 7.71 2.79
C ASP A 45 13.22 8.02 4.04
N VAL A 46 12.04 8.62 3.86
CA VAL A 46 11.21 9.13 4.97
C VAL A 46 9.96 8.29 5.22
N VAL A 47 9.80 7.15 4.53
CA VAL A 47 8.67 6.24 4.72
C VAL A 47 9.15 4.88 5.24
N LEU A 48 8.27 4.20 5.99
CA LEU A 48 8.48 2.81 6.37
C LEU A 48 8.06 1.90 5.21
N GLY A 49 8.80 0.81 5.03
CA GLY A 49 8.55 -0.11 3.93
C GLY A 49 9.47 -1.32 3.95
N PHE A 50 9.39 -2.10 2.88
CA PHE A 50 10.30 -3.22 2.62
C PHE A 50 11.03 -2.98 1.30
N ASP A 51 12.26 -3.47 1.22
CA ASP A 51 12.99 -3.50 -0.05
C ASP A 51 12.40 -4.53 -1.02
N ASP A 52 11.87 -5.63 -0.48
CA ASP A 52 11.23 -6.70 -1.26
C ASP A 52 9.74 -6.41 -1.53
N GLU A 53 9.39 -6.27 -2.80
CA GLU A 53 8.02 -6.05 -3.28
C GLU A 53 7.07 -7.19 -2.90
N ALA A 54 7.55 -8.44 -2.82
CA ALA A 54 6.70 -9.59 -2.51
C ALA A 54 5.98 -9.42 -1.16
N ARG A 55 6.60 -8.71 -0.21
CA ARG A 55 6.05 -8.41 1.12
C ARG A 55 4.86 -7.44 1.11
N TYR A 56 4.69 -6.68 0.03
CA TYR A 56 3.50 -5.82 -0.14
C TYR A 56 2.30 -6.65 -0.62
N SER A 57 2.56 -7.70 -1.41
CA SER A 57 1.56 -8.54 -2.07
C SER A 57 1.11 -9.73 -1.23
N ASP A 58 1.97 -10.28 -0.38
CA ASP A 58 1.70 -11.51 0.40
C ASP A 58 0.83 -11.29 1.65
N GLY A 59 0.51 -10.03 1.99
CA GLY A 59 -0.28 -9.66 3.16
C GLY A 59 0.54 -9.43 4.44
N SER A 60 1.86 -9.57 4.39
CA SER A 60 2.76 -9.33 5.54
C SER A 60 2.90 -7.86 5.90
N SER A 61 2.80 -6.95 4.92
CA SER A 61 2.80 -5.51 5.16
C SER A 61 1.56 -5.06 5.96
N PRO A 62 1.69 -4.23 7.01
CA PRO A 62 0.58 -3.60 7.71
C PRO A 62 0.04 -2.37 6.95
N TYR A 63 -0.11 -2.47 5.62
CA TYR A 63 -0.54 -1.39 4.72
C TYR A 63 0.50 -0.27 4.51
N PHE A 64 1.80 -0.55 4.65
CA PHE A 64 2.85 0.44 4.34
C PHE A 64 2.68 0.99 2.93
N GLY A 65 2.58 2.32 2.82
CA GLY A 65 2.49 3.08 1.56
C GLY A 65 1.28 2.77 0.67
N ALA A 66 0.42 1.82 1.04
CA ALA A 66 -0.62 1.27 0.16
C ALA A 66 -1.88 2.13 0.14
N ILE A 67 -2.61 2.08 -0.98
CA ILE A 67 -3.97 2.61 -1.03
C ILE A 67 -4.92 1.64 -0.31
N ALA A 68 -5.52 2.11 0.80
CA ALA A 68 -6.56 1.38 1.50
C ALA A 68 -7.92 1.55 0.80
N GLY A 69 -8.54 0.46 0.36
CA GLY A 69 -9.82 0.54 -0.35
C GLY A 69 -10.44 -0.83 -0.62
N ARG A 70 -11.71 -0.92 -1.03
CA ARG A 70 -12.59 0.18 -1.48
C ARG A 70 -13.10 1.11 -0.38
N VAL A 71 -13.20 0.63 0.85
CA VAL A 71 -13.54 1.44 2.03
C VAL A 71 -12.37 1.37 2.99
N ALA A 72 -11.80 2.53 3.34
CA ALA A 72 -10.74 2.61 4.32
C ALA A 72 -11.31 2.43 5.74
N ASN A 73 -10.50 1.88 6.64
CA ASN A 73 -10.86 1.57 8.02
C ASN A 73 -11.98 0.51 8.11
N ARG A 74 -12.76 0.53 9.19
CA ARG A 74 -13.63 -0.55 9.64
C ARG A 74 -15.05 -0.42 9.12
N ILE A 75 -15.64 -1.57 8.80
CA ILE A 75 -17.07 -1.78 8.72
C ILE A 75 -17.43 -2.81 9.79
N ALA A 76 -18.27 -2.38 10.75
CA ALA A 76 -18.71 -3.21 11.86
C ALA A 76 -19.40 -4.49 11.36
N ASP A 77 -19.15 -5.60 12.05
CA ASP A 77 -19.70 -6.93 11.76
C ASP A 77 -19.53 -7.39 10.30
N ALA A 78 -18.56 -6.80 9.61
CA ALA A 78 -18.30 -6.97 8.19
C ALA A 78 -19.58 -6.88 7.33
N THR A 79 -20.54 -6.05 7.73
CA THR A 79 -21.86 -6.00 7.08
C THR A 79 -22.36 -4.57 7.01
N PHE A 80 -23.03 -4.22 5.91
CA PHE A 80 -23.76 -2.96 5.78
C PHE A 80 -24.98 -3.15 4.88
N GLU A 81 -25.90 -2.20 4.91
CA GLU A 81 -27.05 -2.14 4.01
C GLU A 81 -26.88 -1.01 3.00
N LEU A 82 -27.22 -1.26 1.74
CA LEU A 82 -27.28 -0.26 0.68
C LEU A 82 -28.47 -0.59 -0.23
N ASP A 83 -29.31 0.40 -0.51
CA ASP A 83 -30.50 0.27 -1.36
C ASP A 83 -31.42 -0.91 -0.98
N GLY A 84 -31.66 -1.09 0.32
CA GLY A 84 -32.52 -2.16 0.84
C GLY A 84 -31.88 -3.55 0.79
N ARG A 85 -30.58 -3.66 0.47
CA ARG A 85 -29.86 -4.93 0.35
C ARG A 85 -28.72 -5.01 1.35
N THR A 86 -28.69 -6.11 2.11
CA THR A 86 -27.58 -6.41 3.01
C THR A 86 -26.38 -6.94 2.24
N HIS A 87 -25.24 -6.28 2.39
CA HIS A 87 -23.96 -6.68 1.85
C HIS A 87 -23.07 -7.23 2.97
N ARG A 88 -22.64 -8.49 2.81
CA ARG A 88 -21.66 -9.13 3.70
C ARG A 88 -20.27 -9.07 3.08
N LEU A 89 -19.29 -8.71 3.90
CA LEU A 89 -17.89 -8.53 3.55
C LEU A 89 -17.03 -9.61 4.22
N SER A 90 -15.75 -9.67 3.84
CA SER A 90 -14.80 -10.53 4.54
C SER A 90 -14.40 -9.92 5.88
N VAL A 91 -14.48 -10.73 6.95
CA VAL A 91 -13.85 -10.41 8.24
C VAL A 91 -12.33 -10.55 8.12
N ASN A 92 -11.61 -9.50 8.49
CA ASN A 92 -10.14 -9.45 8.40
C ASN A 92 -9.48 -8.49 9.42
N GLU A 93 -10.22 -7.99 10.41
CA GLU A 93 -9.68 -7.05 11.41
C GLU A 93 -8.86 -7.72 12.52
N GLY A 94 -8.65 -9.05 12.47
CA GLY A 94 -7.82 -9.78 13.43
C GLY A 94 -8.50 -9.90 14.81
N GLY A 95 -9.09 -11.06 15.10
CA GLY A 95 -9.80 -11.30 16.37
C GLY A 95 -11.13 -10.56 16.54
N MET A 96 -11.39 -9.54 15.73
CA MET A 96 -12.64 -8.76 15.73
C MET A 96 -13.53 -9.12 14.53
N PRO A 97 -14.87 -9.01 14.65
CA PRO A 97 -15.81 -9.37 13.58
C PRO A 97 -15.88 -8.34 12.43
N GLY A 98 -15.00 -7.34 12.39
CA GLY A 98 -15.02 -6.26 11.41
C GLY A 98 -14.36 -6.60 10.06
N SER A 99 -14.77 -5.85 9.04
CA SER A 99 -14.03 -5.74 7.77
C SER A 99 -13.15 -4.50 7.80
N LEU A 100 -11.85 -4.65 7.52
CA LEU A 100 -10.86 -3.59 7.61
C LEU A 100 -10.23 -3.32 6.23
N HIS A 101 -10.17 -2.04 5.85
CA HIS A 101 -9.45 -1.55 4.67
C HIS A 101 -9.82 -2.29 3.36
N GLY A 102 -11.11 -2.59 3.19
CA GLY A 102 -11.64 -3.26 2.00
C GLY A 102 -11.49 -4.78 1.97
N GLY A 103 -11.06 -5.39 3.07
CA GLY A 103 -11.13 -6.83 3.26
C GLY A 103 -9.95 -7.60 2.65
N LYS A 104 -10.12 -8.93 2.54
CA LYS A 104 -9.09 -9.88 2.06
C LYS A 104 -8.68 -9.66 0.59
N LYS A 105 -9.44 -8.86 -0.16
CA LYS A 105 -9.18 -8.53 -1.58
C LYS A 105 -9.17 -7.02 -1.81
N GLY A 106 -8.77 -6.26 -0.78
CA GLY A 106 -8.68 -4.80 -0.82
C GLY A 106 -7.69 -4.28 -1.88
N THR A 107 -7.75 -2.98 -2.14
CA THR A 107 -7.01 -2.29 -3.22
C THR A 107 -5.50 -2.52 -3.14
N ARG A 108 -4.93 -2.68 -1.93
CA ARG A 108 -3.50 -2.94 -1.72
C ARG A 108 -2.94 -4.16 -2.48
N PHE A 109 -3.77 -5.11 -2.87
CA PHE A 109 -3.37 -6.33 -3.60
C PHE A 109 -3.59 -6.22 -5.11
N LYS A 110 -4.11 -5.09 -5.60
CA LYS A 110 -4.49 -4.90 -6.99
C LYS A 110 -3.37 -4.21 -7.76
N PRO A 111 -3.01 -4.68 -8.97
CA PRO A 111 -2.10 -3.94 -9.82
C PRO A 111 -2.75 -2.63 -10.32
N ILE A 112 -1.94 -1.63 -10.63
CA ILE A 112 -2.35 -0.48 -11.45
C ILE A 112 -2.66 -1.01 -12.87
N SER A 113 -3.89 -0.81 -13.33
CA SER A 113 -4.39 -1.20 -14.67
C SER A 113 -4.28 -0.07 -15.68
#